data_AF-A0A7S4KK45-F1
#
_entry.id   AF-A0A7S4KK45-F1
#
_cell.length_a   1.000
_cell.length_b   1.000
_cell.length_c   1.000
_cell.angle_alpha   90.00
_cell.angle_beta   90.00
_cell.angle_gamma   90.00
#
_symmetry.space_group_name_H-M   'P 1'
#
loop_
_entity.id
_entity.type
_entity.pdbx_description
1 polymer ?
#
loop_
_entity_poly.entity_id
_entity_poly.type
_entity_poly.pdbx_seq_one_letter_code
_entity_poly.pdbx_strand_id
1 'polypeptide(L)'
;VVSTRFKRSTPPTHMLERCFWSSGMLPFAADMYVPTKLFVTMPLIQILTCLFMTWDLTMYDADGDECCRVNTPTLSEELGQVSHIFSDKTGTLTSNVMAFRRCLIDGVAYGCGDT
;
A
#
# COMPACT_ATOMS: atom_id res chain seq x y z
N VAL A 1 26.04 -50.24 -39.40
CA VAL A 1 25.75 -48.90 -38.83
C VAL A 1 24.23 -48.86 -38.66
N VAL A 2 23.64 -49.17 -37.51
CA VAL A 2 23.45 -48.25 -36.38
C VAL A 2 22.93 -49.07 -35.17
N SER A 3 23.67 -48.98 -34.06
CA SER A 3 23.22 -48.98 -32.66
C SER A 3 21.94 -49.76 -32.28
N THR A 4 22.11 -51.00 -31.84
CA THR A 4 21.16 -51.63 -30.90
C THR A 4 21.30 -50.96 -29.54
N ARG A 5 20.38 -50.04 -29.23
CA ARG A 5 20.32 -49.27 -27.99
C ARG A 5 20.10 -50.24 -26.80
N PHE A 6 21.19 -50.56 -26.11
CA PHE A 6 21.25 -51.35 -24.89
C PHE A 6 20.42 -50.67 -23.79
N LYS A 7 19.23 -51.19 -23.50
CA LYS A 7 18.45 -50.80 -22.31
C LYS A 7 19.23 -51.24 -21.07
N ARG A 8 20.01 -50.33 -20.47
CA ARG A 8 20.57 -50.51 -19.13
C ARG A 8 19.41 -50.70 -18.15
N SER A 9 19.28 -51.92 -17.65
CA SER A 9 18.50 -52.24 -16.45
C SER A 9 19.14 -51.51 -15.27
N THR A 10 18.50 -50.46 -14.77
CA THR A 10 18.93 -49.78 -13.54
C THR A 10 18.45 -50.58 -12.33
N PRO A 11 19.29 -50.79 -11.30
CA PRO A 11 18.88 -51.54 -10.11
C PRO A 11 17.70 -50.86 -9.40
N PRO A 12 16.80 -51.62 -8.76
CA PRO A 12 15.55 -51.10 -8.17
C PRO A 12 15.77 -50.03 -7.09
N THR A 13 16.98 -49.95 -6.52
CA THR A 13 17.38 -48.96 -5.52
C THR A 13 17.45 -47.54 -6.07
N HIS A 14 17.97 -47.34 -7.29
CA HIS A 14 18.03 -46.01 -7.91
C HIS A 14 16.68 -45.50 -8.42
N MET A 15 15.73 -46.39 -8.70
CA MET A 15 14.38 -46.00 -9.12
C MET A 15 13.58 -45.39 -7.96
N LEU A 16 13.70 -45.99 -6.78
CA LEU A 16 13.11 -45.46 -5.55
C LEU A 16 13.71 -44.11 -5.16
N GLU A 17 15.04 -43.95 -5.24
CA GLU A 17 15.67 -42.64 -5.03
C GLU A 17 15.14 -41.61 -6.04
N ARG A 18 15.16 -41.91 -7.34
CA ARG A 18 14.69 -40.93 -8.35
C ARG A 18 13.22 -40.56 -8.17
N CYS A 19 12.36 -41.51 -7.79
CA CYS A 19 10.96 -41.24 -7.43
C CYS A 19 10.85 -40.42 -6.13
N PHE A 20 11.72 -40.66 -5.15
CA PHE A 20 11.79 -39.90 -3.90
C PHE A 20 12.19 -38.44 -4.14
N TRP A 21 13.22 -38.21 -4.96
CA TRP A 21 13.68 -36.89 -5.38
C TRP A 21 12.64 -36.18 -6.29
N SER A 22 11.95 -36.90 -7.19
CA SER A 22 10.99 -36.30 -8.13
C SER A 22 9.58 -36.09 -7.57
N SER A 23 9.10 -36.97 -6.70
CA SER A 23 7.71 -36.96 -6.20
C SER A 23 7.55 -36.32 -4.82
N GLY A 24 8.62 -36.26 -4.01
CA GLY A 24 8.53 -35.80 -2.61
C GLY A 24 9.38 -34.57 -2.29
N MET A 25 10.67 -34.59 -2.67
CA MET A 25 11.59 -33.52 -2.25
C MET A 25 11.47 -32.23 -3.08
N LEU A 26 11.20 -32.35 -4.38
CA LEU A 26 11.09 -31.22 -5.31
C LEU A 26 9.90 -30.28 -5.01
N PRO A 27 8.67 -30.79 -4.78
CA PRO A 27 7.53 -29.94 -4.41
C PRO A 27 7.72 -29.26 -3.05
N PHE A 28 8.25 -29.99 -2.06
CA PHE A 28 8.49 -29.46 -0.71
C PHE A 28 9.56 -28.36 -0.70
N ALA A 29 10.57 -28.48 -1.57
CA ALA A 29 11.56 -27.44 -1.77
C ALA A 29 10.95 -26.21 -2.46
N ALA A 30 10.00 -26.38 -3.38
CA ALA A 30 9.29 -25.28 -4.04
C ALA A 30 8.48 -24.43 -3.05
N ASP A 31 7.83 -25.06 -2.06
CA ASP A 31 7.08 -24.39 -1.00
C ASP A 31 7.96 -23.53 -0.07
N MET A 32 9.27 -23.80 0.00
CA MET A 32 10.23 -22.96 0.71
C MET A 32 10.56 -21.66 -0.05
N TYR A 33 10.37 -21.62 -1.38
CA TYR A 33 10.68 -20.43 -2.20
C TYR A 33 9.57 -19.37 -2.14
N VAL A 34 8.31 -19.78 -1.98
CA VAL A 34 7.20 -18.85 -1.79
C VAL A 34 7.01 -18.65 -0.29
N PRO A 35 7.39 -17.50 0.28
CA PRO A 35 7.23 -17.28 1.70
C PRO A 35 5.74 -17.22 2.06
N THR A 36 5.21 -18.29 2.69
CA THR A 36 3.91 -18.27 3.38
C THR A 36 3.83 -17.11 4.37
N LYS A 37 4.99 -16.67 4.89
CA LYS A 37 5.12 -15.52 5.78
C LYS A 37 4.70 -14.20 5.13
N LEU A 38 4.91 -14.02 3.82
CA LEU A 38 4.58 -12.77 3.12
C LEU A 38 3.09 -12.46 3.16
N PHE A 39 2.26 -13.49 2.99
CA PHE A 39 0.80 -13.37 3.04
C PHE A 39 0.29 -12.88 4.39
N VAL A 40 0.99 -13.22 5.48
CA VAL A 40 0.63 -12.78 6.82
C VAL A 40 1.25 -11.43 7.14
N THR A 41 2.49 -11.16 6.70
CA THR A 41 3.19 -9.91 7.05
C THR A 41 2.69 -8.69 6.30
N MET A 42 2.28 -8.83 5.03
CA MET A 42 1.79 -7.70 4.22
C MET A 42 0.59 -6.97 4.86
N PRO A 43 -0.53 -7.64 5.18
CA PRO A 43 -1.65 -6.97 5.84
C PRO A 43 -1.29 -6.49 7.26
N LEU A 44 -0.37 -7.16 7.94
CA LEU A 44 0.08 -6.77 9.29
C LEU A 44 0.80 -5.41 9.25
N ILE A 45 1.70 -5.21 8.28
CA ILE A 45 2.40 -3.93 8.09
C ILE A 45 1.39 -2.83 7.76
N GLN A 46 0.42 -3.11 6.89
CA GLN A 46 -0.62 -2.14 6.52
C GLN A 46 -1.51 -1.73 7.71
N ILE A 47 -1.76 -2.65 8.65
CA ILE A 47 -2.47 -2.32 9.89
C ILE A 47 -1.60 -1.43 10.79
N LEU A 48 -0.32 -1.75 10.92
CA LEU A 48 0.62 -0.95 11.71
C LEU A 48 0.74 0.48 11.18
N THR A 49 0.84 0.68 9.86
CA THR A 49 0.90 2.02 9.26
C THR A 49 -0.37 2.82 9.53
N CYS A 50 -1.54 2.19 9.43
CA CYS A 50 -2.82 2.85 9.78
C CYS A 50 -2.89 3.28 11.24
N LEU A 51 -2.41 2.43 12.17
CA LEU A 51 -2.36 2.77 13.58
C LEU A 51 -1.45 3.97 13.84
N PHE A 52 -0.28 4.01 13.20
CA PHE A 52 0.62 5.16 13.30
C PHE A 52 -0.01 6.45 12.77
N MET A 53 -0.73 6.41 11.65
CA MET A 53 -1.43 7.58 11.11
C MET A 53 -2.54 8.07 12.03
N THR A 54 -3.28 7.16 12.67
CA THR A 54 -4.39 7.51 13.56
C THR A 54 -3.92 8.13 14.87
N TRP A 55 -2.72 7.74 15.34
CA TRP A 55 -2.12 8.27 16.56
C TRP A 55 -1.32 9.57 16.37
N ASP A 56 -1.23 10.08 15.14
CA ASP A 56 -0.50 11.30 14.85
C ASP A 56 -1.30 12.54 15.32
N LEU A 57 -0.74 13.25 16.32
CA LEU A 57 -1.33 14.48 16.86
C LEU A 57 -1.26 15.66 15.89
N THR A 58 -0.41 15.61 14.86
CA THR A 58 -0.29 16.69 13.87
C THR A 58 -1.45 16.71 12.88
N MET A 59 -2.16 15.59 12.73
CA MET A 59 -3.34 15.45 11.87
C MET A 59 -4.65 15.43 12.66
N TYR A 60 -4.62 15.84 13.93
CA TYR A 60 -5.80 15.96 14.77
C TYR A 60 -6.41 17.35 14.66
N ASP A 61 -7.71 17.43 14.37
CA ASP A 61 -8.45 18.69 14.32
C ASP A 61 -9.03 19.02 15.70
N ALA A 62 -8.55 20.12 16.29
CA ALA A 62 -8.97 20.57 17.61
C ALA A 62 -10.35 21.25 17.61
N ASP A 63 -10.78 21.82 16.47
CA ASP A 63 -12.08 22.50 16.37
C ASP A 63 -13.23 21.49 16.24
N GLY A 64 -12.99 20.38 15.54
CA GLY A 64 -13.94 19.28 15.35
C GLY A 64 -13.85 18.14 16.37
N ASP A 65 -12.79 18.05 17.18
CA ASP A 65 -12.46 16.90 18.03
C ASP A 65 -12.40 15.57 17.22
N GLU A 66 -11.83 15.65 16.02
CA GLU A 66 -11.73 14.51 15.10
C GLU A 66 -10.26 14.16 14.79
N CYS A 67 -9.91 12.89 14.99
CA CYS A 67 -8.62 12.33 14.57
C CYS A 67 -8.66 11.90 13.10
N CYS A 68 -7.48 11.83 12.46
CA CYS A 68 -7.33 11.22 11.14
C CYS A 68 -7.89 9.79 11.11
N ARG A 69 -8.93 9.55 10.32
CA ARG A 69 -9.59 8.24 10.23
C ARG A 69 -9.20 7.52 8.95
N VAL A 70 -8.51 6.38 9.09
CA VAL A 70 -8.15 5.51 7.96
C VAL A 70 -9.19 4.40 7.81
N ASN A 71 -10.00 4.46 6.75
CA ASN A 71 -11.05 3.46 6.50
C ASN A 71 -10.53 2.23 5.74
N THR A 72 -9.42 2.36 4.99
CA THR A 72 -8.91 1.30 4.11
C THR A 72 -7.40 1.21 4.22
N PRO A 73 -6.84 0.10 4.75
CA PRO A 73 -5.42 0.01 5.06
C PRO A 73 -4.51 -0.16 3.84
N THR A 74 -5.02 -0.71 2.74
CA THR A 74 -4.26 -0.90 1.49
C THR A 74 -3.89 0.43 0.83
N LEU A 75 -4.69 1.48 1.02
CA LEU A 75 -4.49 2.78 0.41
C LEU A 75 -3.27 3.52 1.00
N SER A 76 -2.82 3.15 2.20
CA SER A 76 -1.71 3.81 2.90
C SER A 76 -0.39 3.80 2.12
N GLU A 77 -0.15 2.77 1.30
CA GLU A 77 1.02 2.69 0.42
C GLU A 77 0.84 3.49 -0.88
N GLU A 78 -0.37 3.48 -1.44
CA GLU A 78 -0.72 4.22 -2.66
C GLU A 78 -0.63 5.74 -2.44
N LEU A 79 -0.94 6.20 -1.22
CA LEU A 79 -0.77 7.60 -0.80
C LEU A 79 0.66 8.12 -1.03
N GLY A 80 1.68 7.28 -0.90
CA GLY A 80 3.08 7.64 -1.17
C GLY A 80 3.43 7.77 -2.65
N GLN A 81 2.55 7.35 -3.56
CA GLN A 81 2.75 7.35 -5.01
C GLN A 81 1.83 8.34 -5.73
N VAL A 82 1.05 9.14 -4.98
CA VAL A 82 0.12 10.11 -5.56
C VAL A 82 0.90 11.25 -6.23
N SER A 83 0.61 11.49 -7.51
CA SER A 83 1.22 12.55 -8.32
C SER A 83 0.30 13.73 -8.60
N HIS A 84 -1.02 13.53 -8.52
CA HIS A 84 -2.04 14.53 -8.83
C HIS A 84 -3.09 14.55 -7.73
N ILE A 85 -3.40 15.74 -7.23
CA ILE A 85 -4.44 15.98 -6.23
C ILE A 85 -5.57 16.75 -6.91
N PHE A 86 -6.75 16.15 -6.98
CA PHE A 86 -7.96 16.84 -7.40
C PHE A 86 -8.67 17.33 -6.15
N SER A 87 -8.74 18.65 -5.99
CA SER A 87 -9.41 19.29 -4.85
C SER A 87 -10.68 19.98 -5.30
N ASP A 88 -11.75 19.76 -4.55
CA ASP A 88 -12.98 20.53 -4.71
C ASP A 88 -12.80 21.97 -4.18
N LYS A 89 -13.61 22.89 -4.68
CA LYS A 89 -13.52 24.31 -4.30
C LYS A 89 -14.22 24.57 -2.96
N THR A 90 -15.50 24.23 -2.89
CA THR A 90 -16.36 24.58 -1.74
C THR A 90 -16.31 23.47 -0.70
N GLY A 91 -16.00 23.82 0.55
CA GLY A 91 -15.92 22.85 1.66
C GLY A 91 -14.56 22.17 1.81
N THR A 92 -13.63 22.37 0.87
CA THR A 92 -12.23 21.92 0.96
C THR A 92 -11.26 23.09 0.90
N LEU A 93 -11.22 23.86 -0.19
CA LEU A 93 -10.34 25.03 -0.28
C LEU A 93 -10.87 26.25 0.47
N THR A 94 -12.19 26.39 0.57
CA THR A 94 -12.81 27.53 1.27
C THR A 94 -13.77 27.03 2.34
N SER A 95 -13.62 27.54 3.56
CA SER A 95 -14.73 27.58 4.50
C SER A 95 -15.84 28.44 3.87
N ASN A 96 -17.08 27.96 3.88
CA ASN A 96 -18.22 28.63 3.23
C ASN A 96 -18.66 29.88 4.01
N VAL A 97 -17.74 30.81 4.22
CA VAL A 97 -17.88 32.04 5.00
C VAL A 97 -17.30 33.19 4.17
N MET A 98 -18.17 34.08 3.71
CA MET A 98 -17.75 35.26 2.96
C MET A 98 -17.67 36.47 3.90
N ALA A 99 -16.45 36.93 4.14
CA ALA A 99 -16.17 38.13 4.91
C ALA A 99 -15.83 39.30 3.98
N PHE A 100 -16.49 40.44 4.16
CA PHE A 100 -16.14 41.66 3.45
C PHE A 100 -14.79 42.19 3.96
N ARG A 101 -13.78 42.22 3.08
CA ARG A 101 -12.42 42.66 3.42
C ARG A 101 -12.17 44.11 3.04
N ARG A 102 -12.49 44.47 1.80
CA ARG A 102 -12.12 45.76 1.20
C ARG A 102 -13.12 46.21 0.16
N CYS A 103 -13.26 47.52 0.00
CA CYS A 103 -13.89 48.13 -1.16
C CYS A 103 -13.13 49.38 -1.60
N LEU A 104 -13.41 49.82 -2.83
CA LEU A 104 -12.93 51.08 -3.37
C LEU A 104 -14.15 51.97 -3.62
N ILE A 105 -14.15 53.18 -3.06
CA ILE A 105 -15.22 54.16 -3.25
C ILE A 105 -14.57 55.48 -3.65
N ASP A 106 -14.93 56.00 -4.83
CA ASP A 106 -14.44 57.28 -5.37
C ASP A 106 -12.90 57.41 -5.41
N GLY A 107 -12.22 56.30 -5.77
CA GLY A 107 -10.75 56.25 -5.81
C GLY A 107 -10.06 56.05 -4.45
N VAL A 108 -10.81 56.05 -3.34
CA VAL A 108 -10.29 55.78 -2.00
C VAL A 108 -10.55 54.31 -1.64
N ALA A 109 -9.48 53.60 -1.28
CA ALA A 109 -9.57 52.22 -0.80
C ALA A 109 -9.90 52.18 0.70
N TYR A 110 -10.98 51.49 1.05
CA TYR A 110 -11.42 51.26 2.42
C TYR A 110 -11.21 49.78 2.78
N GLY A 111 -10.55 49.53 3.91
CA GLY A 111 -10.33 48.19 4.46
C GLY A 111 -8.86 47.84 4.68
N CYS A 112 -8.55 47.33 5.87
CA CYS A 112 -7.22 46.85 6.24
C CYS A 112 -7.17 45.33 6.01
N GLY A 113 -6.18 44.85 5.25
CA GLY A 113 -5.97 43.43 5.01
C GLY A 113 -4.58 43.21 4.41
N ASP A 114 -3.83 42.24 4.89
CA ASP A 114 -2.54 41.97 4.27
C ASP A 114 -2.75 41.43 2.84
N THR A 115 -1.98 41.95 1.89
CA THR A 115 -2.00 41.52 0.47
C THR A 115 -1.36 40.16 0.31
#